data_AF-A0AAV5DT59-F1
#
_entry.id   AF-A0AAV5DT59-F1
#
_cell.length_a   1.000
_cell.length_b   1.000
_cell.length_c   1.000
_cell.angle_alpha   90.00
_cell.angle_beta   90.00
_cell.angle_gamma   90.00
#
_symmetry.space_group_name_H-M   'P 1'
#
loop_
_entity.id
_entity.type
_entity.pdbx_description
1 polymer ?
#
loop_
_entity_poly.entity_id
_entity_poly.type
_entity_poly.pdbx_seq_one_letter_code
_entity_poly.pdbx_strand_id
1 'polypeptide(L)'
;MDDDGAAPPAPASPAPTPEPPPPRRTRPPVRVTSEFDGERGNFSHRLSCRVLDGLAKLRLRVSHGVGGGAAVPCPEVALISRNFSVVVDTASRGAVLRGAVDLPRSVRLRASHNTKVRRATTPEFYLPV
;
A
#
# COMPACT_ATOMS: atom_id res chain seq x y z
N MET A 1 86.01 8.23 -12.42
CA MET A 1 85.81 8.85 -11.09
C MET A 1 85.14 10.16 -11.45
N ASP A 2 83.83 10.31 -11.30
CA ASP A 2 83.09 10.09 -10.06
C ASP A 2 81.76 9.32 -10.23
N ASP A 3 81.41 8.64 -9.14
CA ASP A 3 80.22 7.83 -8.87
C ASP A 3 79.21 8.74 -8.18
N ASP A 4 78.03 8.96 -8.77
CA ASP A 4 76.93 9.64 -8.08
C ASP A 4 75.74 8.67 -7.99
N GLY A 5 75.54 8.18 -6.77
CA GLY A 5 74.68 7.06 -6.43
C GLY A 5 73.21 7.35 -6.69
N ALA A 6 72.59 6.49 -7.51
CA ALA A 6 71.15 6.45 -7.68
C ALA A 6 70.51 5.86 -6.41
N ALA A 7 69.81 6.69 -5.63
CA ALA A 7 68.96 6.23 -4.54
C ALA A 7 67.83 5.32 -5.09
N PRO A 8 67.48 4.21 -4.41
CA PRO A 8 66.44 3.31 -4.89
C PRO A 8 65.07 4.01 -4.88
N PRO A 9 64.20 3.76 -5.88
CA PRO A 9 62.88 4.38 -5.93
C PRO A 9 62.02 3.90 -4.76
N ALA A 10 61.38 4.83 -4.06
CA ALA A 10 60.48 4.54 -2.96
C ALA A 10 59.28 3.67 -3.44
N PRO A 11 58.80 2.71 -2.63
CA PRO A 11 57.66 1.88 -3.00
C PRO A 11 56.39 2.72 -3.17
N ALA A 12 55.71 2.53 -4.30
CA ALA A 12 54.45 3.22 -4.61
C ALA A 12 53.37 2.89 -3.55
N SER A 13 52.70 3.92 -3.03
CA SER A 13 51.55 3.73 -2.13
C SER A 13 50.42 2.99 -2.84
N PRO A 14 49.73 2.03 -2.19
CA PRO A 14 48.60 1.33 -2.80
C PRO A 14 47.46 2.32 -3.06
N ALA A 15 46.92 2.29 -4.28
CA ALA A 15 45.80 3.14 -4.67
C ALA A 15 44.56 2.83 -3.80
N PRO A 16 43.77 3.84 -3.39
CA PRO A 16 42.55 3.62 -2.62
C PRO A 16 41.55 2.78 -3.43
N THR A 17 41.03 1.72 -2.82
CA THR A 17 40.01 0.86 -3.43
C THR A 17 38.71 1.64 -3.60
N PRO A 18 38.05 1.62 -4.78
CA PRO A 18 36.79 2.33 -4.99
C PRO A 18 35.68 1.80 -4.06
N GLU A 19 35.06 2.69 -3.29
CA GLU A 19 33.94 2.34 -2.42
C GLU A 19 32.67 2.05 -3.25
N PRO A 20 31.89 0.99 -2.93
CA PRO A 20 30.70 0.65 -3.70
C PRO A 20 29.63 1.76 -3.60
N PRO A 21 28.89 2.03 -4.70
CA PRO A 21 27.88 3.08 -4.71
C PRO A 21 26.73 2.76 -3.74
N PRO A 22 26.14 3.79 -3.08
CA PRO A 22 25.08 3.58 -2.10
C PRO A 22 23.83 2.95 -2.73
N PRO A 23 23.10 2.10 -1.99
CA PRO A 23 21.91 1.43 -2.51
C PRO A 23 20.83 2.45 -2.90
N ARG A 24 20.45 2.44 -4.17
CA ARG A 24 19.41 3.32 -4.71
C ARG A 24 18.05 2.87 -4.19
N ARG A 25 17.39 3.68 -3.35
CA ARG A 25 16.00 3.45 -2.93
C ARG A 25 15.06 3.65 -4.13
N THR A 26 14.65 2.58 -4.78
CA THR A 26 13.62 2.60 -5.82
C THR A 26 12.26 2.88 -5.18
N ARG A 27 11.73 4.09 -5.36
CA ARG A 27 10.35 4.39 -4.98
C ARG A 27 9.41 3.50 -5.81
N PRO A 28 8.46 2.79 -5.18
CA PRO A 28 7.50 2.01 -5.94
C PRO A 28 6.68 2.94 -6.84
N PRO A 29 6.33 2.51 -8.06
CA PRO A 29 5.52 3.32 -8.96
C PRO A 29 4.13 3.56 -8.33
N VAL A 30 3.83 4.82 -8.01
CA VAL A 30 2.55 5.25 -7.47
C VAL A 30 1.70 5.81 -8.61
N ARG A 31 0.51 5.27 -8.79
CA ARG A 31 -0.50 5.77 -9.71
C ARG A 31 -1.57 6.52 -8.93
N VAL A 32 -1.78 7.77 -9.27
CA VAL A 32 -2.82 8.63 -8.71
C VAL A 32 -3.80 8.98 -9.82
N THR A 33 -5.09 8.81 -9.58
CA THR A 33 -6.16 9.22 -10.50
C THR A 33 -7.22 9.97 -9.72
N SER A 34 -7.68 11.10 -10.25
CA SER A 34 -8.70 11.93 -9.62
C SER A 34 -9.87 12.08 -10.58
N GLU A 35 -11.08 11.85 -10.08
CA GLU A 35 -12.31 11.88 -10.87
C GLU A 35 -13.30 12.79 -10.15
N PHE A 36 -13.96 13.68 -10.89
CA PHE A 36 -15.06 14.51 -10.40
C PHE A 36 -16.38 13.96 -10.96
N ASP A 37 -17.37 13.81 -10.10
CA ASP A 37 -18.74 13.44 -10.44
C ASP A 37 -19.64 14.65 -10.22
N GLY A 38 -20.06 15.29 -11.32
CA GLY A 38 -20.88 16.50 -11.31
C GLY A 38 -22.31 16.28 -10.82
N GLU A 39 -22.89 15.11 -11.11
CA GLU A 39 -24.26 14.75 -10.66
C GLU A 39 -24.32 14.62 -9.14
N ARG A 40 -23.27 14.06 -8.54
CA ARG A 40 -23.17 13.86 -7.10
C ARG A 40 -22.42 14.97 -6.37
N GLY A 41 -21.88 15.95 -7.09
CA GLY A 41 -21.00 16.99 -6.56
C GLY A 41 -19.86 16.42 -5.73
N ASN A 42 -19.24 15.31 -6.15
CA ASN A 42 -18.19 14.64 -5.38
C ASN A 42 -16.87 14.57 -6.15
N PHE A 43 -15.77 14.61 -5.40
CA PHE A 43 -14.44 14.34 -5.93
C PHE A 43 -13.95 13.03 -5.35
N SER A 44 -13.46 12.14 -6.21
CA SER A 44 -12.89 10.87 -5.81
C SER A 44 -11.42 10.79 -6.23
N HIS A 45 -10.56 10.65 -5.23
CA HIS A 45 -9.14 10.43 -5.41
C HIS A 45 -8.84 8.95 -5.23
N ARG A 46 -8.17 8.33 -6.19
CA ARG A 46 -7.68 6.96 -6.10
C ARG A 46 -6.17 6.96 -6.20
N LEU A 47 -5.52 6.42 -5.19
CA LEU A 47 -4.10 6.16 -5.17
C LEU A 47 -3.89 4.65 -5.20
N SER A 48 -2.94 4.19 -6.00
CA SER A 48 -2.52 2.80 -5.97
C SER A 48 -1.02 2.66 -6.16
N CYS A 49 -0.40 1.78 -5.40
CA CYS A 49 1.01 1.49 -5.53
C CYS A 49 1.26 0.00 -5.31
N ARG A 50 2.35 -0.50 -5.88
CA ARG A 50 2.87 -1.82 -5.55
C ARG A 50 3.70 -1.71 -4.28
N VAL A 51 3.51 -2.64 -3.35
CA VAL A 51 4.25 -2.72 -2.08
C VAL A 51 4.81 -4.13 -1.93
N LEU A 52 5.74 -4.33 -0.99
CA LEU A 52 6.42 -5.61 -0.76
C LEU A 52 7.05 -6.15 -2.06
N ASP A 53 7.86 -5.34 -2.73
CA ASP A 53 8.53 -5.70 -4.00
C ASP A 53 7.57 -6.17 -5.11
N GLY A 54 6.33 -5.69 -5.09
CA GLY A 54 5.31 -6.03 -6.08
C GLY A 54 4.43 -7.22 -5.71
N LEU A 55 4.69 -7.87 -4.57
CA LEU A 55 3.87 -8.97 -4.05
C LEU A 55 2.44 -8.55 -3.71
N ALA A 56 2.24 -7.28 -3.36
CA ALA A 56 0.93 -6.72 -3.07
C ALA A 56 0.72 -5.35 -3.74
N LYS A 57 -0.55 -4.97 -3.84
CA LYS A 57 -1.01 -3.68 -4.31
C LYS A 57 -1.80 -3.01 -3.20
N LEU A 58 -1.31 -1.86 -2.75
CA LEU A 58 -2.06 -0.96 -1.88
C LEU A 58 -2.94 -0.08 -2.76
N ARG A 59 -4.21 0.09 -2.38
CA ARG A 59 -5.18 1.00 -2.99
C ARG A 59 -5.78 1.85 -1.88
N LEU A 60 -5.81 3.15 -2.09
CA LEU A 60 -6.48 4.11 -1.22
C LEU A 60 -7.47 4.87 -2.08
N ARG A 61 -8.72 4.94 -1.66
CA ARG A 61 -9.75 5.76 -2.31
C ARG A 61 -10.28 6.74 -1.27
N VAL A 62 -10.29 8.01 -1.62
CA VAL A 62 -10.84 9.08 -0.77
C VAL A 62 -11.92 9.77 -1.58
N SER A 63 -13.11 9.90 -1.02
CA SER A 63 -14.22 10.63 -1.64
C SER A 63 -14.63 11.78 -0.73
N HIS A 64 -14.80 12.96 -1.32
CA HIS A 64 -15.25 14.19 -0.67
C HIS A 64 -16.48 14.75 -1.42
N GLY A 65 -17.54 15.10 -0.69
CA GLY A 65 -18.72 15.76 -1.25
C GLY A 65 -18.64 17.28 -1.07
N VAL A 66 -19.07 18.04 -2.08
CA VAL A 66 -19.01 19.52 -2.12
C VAL A 66 -20.19 20.18 -1.34
N GLY A 67 -21.10 19.39 -0.77
CA GLY A 67 -22.26 19.88 -0.03
C GLY A 67 -21.95 20.32 1.41
N GLY A 68 -21.61 21.59 1.60
CA GLY A 68 -22.08 22.48 2.70
C GLY A 68 -21.94 22.08 4.17
N GLY A 69 -21.26 21.00 4.52
CA GLY A 69 -20.97 20.62 5.91
C GLY A 69 -19.65 19.89 5.95
N ALA A 70 -18.95 19.96 7.08
CA ALA A 70 -17.69 19.26 7.33
C ALA A 70 -17.88 17.73 7.26
N ALA A 71 -18.08 17.20 6.04
CA ALA A 71 -18.22 15.79 5.79
C ALA A 71 -16.83 15.18 5.94
N VAL A 72 -16.63 14.46 7.04
CA VAL A 72 -15.40 13.72 7.29
C VAL A 72 -15.15 12.81 6.09
N PRO A 73 -14.02 12.95 5.38
CA PRO A 73 -13.72 12.08 4.26
C PRO A 73 -13.67 10.64 4.77
N CYS A 74 -14.42 9.75 4.12
CA CYS A 74 -14.45 8.33 4.47
C CYS A 74 -13.54 7.57 3.49
N PRO A 75 -12.26 7.34 3.83
CA PRO A 75 -11.37 6.59 2.97
C PRO A 75 -11.71 5.10 2.94
N GLU A 76 -11.53 4.51 1.77
CA GLU A 76 -11.48 3.06 1.58
C GLU A 76 -10.02 2.67 1.34
N VAL A 77 -9.51 1.72 2.13
CA VAL A 77 -8.14 1.21 2.04
C VAL A 77 -8.18 -0.26 1.68
N ALA A 78 -7.44 -0.67 0.67
CA ALA A 78 -7.32 -2.07 0.30
C ALA A 78 -5.86 -2.48 0.09
N LEU A 79 -5.49 -3.62 0.67
CA LEU A 79 -4.24 -4.32 0.38
C LEU A 79 -4.58 -5.62 -0.35
N ILE A 80 -4.05 -5.80 -1.56
CA ILE A 80 -4.41 -6.90 -2.45
C ILE A 80 -3.13 -7.62 -2.88
N SER A 81 -2.99 -8.88 -2.49
CA SER A 81 -1.96 -9.81 -2.99
C SER A 81 -2.62 -10.95 -3.76
N ARG A 82 -1.82 -11.94 -4.20
CA ARG A 82 -2.34 -13.12 -4.92
C ARG A 82 -3.27 -13.97 -4.04
N ASN A 83 -2.88 -14.17 -2.79
CA ASN A 83 -3.47 -15.14 -1.87
C ASN A 83 -4.20 -14.48 -0.70
N PHE A 84 -4.11 -13.15 -0.58
CA PHE A 84 -4.67 -12.42 0.53
C PHE A 84 -5.19 -11.08 0.04
N SER A 85 -6.35 -10.67 0.52
CA SER A 85 -6.81 -9.29 0.35
C SER A 85 -7.57 -8.82 1.57
N VAL A 86 -7.35 -7.56 1.93
CA VAL A 86 -8.14 -6.86 2.93
C VAL A 86 -8.66 -5.57 2.32
N VAL A 87 -9.93 -5.30 2.55
CA VAL A 87 -10.59 -4.04 2.16
C VAL A 87 -11.24 -3.48 3.41
N VAL A 88 -10.83 -2.29 3.82
CA VAL A 88 -11.40 -1.56 4.96
C VAL A 88 -12.16 -0.38 4.39
N ASP A 89 -13.44 -0.32 4.73
CA ASP A 89 -14.31 0.80 4.40
C ASP A 89 -14.67 1.53 5.71
N THR A 90 -14.12 2.72 5.85
CA THR A 90 -14.36 3.55 7.04
C THR A 90 -15.80 4.08 7.10
N ALA A 91 -16.47 4.23 5.96
CA ALA A 91 -17.87 4.68 5.91
C ALA A 91 -18.80 3.65 6.56
N SER A 92 -18.59 2.37 6.26
CA SER A 92 -19.37 1.27 6.84
C SER A 92 -18.81 0.74 8.17
N ARG A 93 -17.70 1.30 8.67
CA ARG A 93 -16.92 0.77 9.81
C ARG A 93 -16.66 -0.73 9.67
N GLY A 94 -16.48 -1.18 8.43
CA GLY A 94 -16.39 -2.58 8.07
C GLY A 94 -15.05 -2.91 7.42
N ALA A 95 -14.65 -4.16 7.56
CA ALA A 95 -13.50 -4.73 6.89
C ALA A 95 -13.87 -6.09 6.32
N VAL A 96 -13.41 -6.35 5.11
CA VAL A 96 -13.52 -7.65 4.46
C VAL A 96 -12.11 -8.20 4.30
N LEU A 97 -11.86 -9.34 4.95
CA LEU A 97 -10.63 -10.10 4.86
C LEU A 97 -10.88 -11.32 3.99
N ARG A 98 -9.98 -11.59 3.04
CA ARG A 98 -10.02 -12.79 2.19
C ARG A 98 -8.64 -13.43 2.16
N GLY A 99 -8.61 -14.74 2.31
CA GLY A 99 -7.43 -15.57 2.16
C GLY A 99 -7.70 -16.71 1.19
N ALA A 100 -6.69 -17.12 0.45
CA ALA A 100 -6.71 -18.29 -0.40
C ALA A 100 -5.36 -19.01 -0.33
N VAL A 101 -5.38 -20.33 -0.31
CA VAL A 101 -4.17 -21.15 -0.38
C VAL A 101 -4.40 -22.32 -1.31
N ASP A 102 -3.41 -22.57 -2.16
CA ASP A 102 -3.37 -23.72 -3.05
C ASP A 102 -2.76 -24.90 -2.31
N LEU A 103 -3.52 -25.98 -2.22
CA LEU A 103 -3.11 -27.26 -1.65
C LEU A 103 -2.77 -28.24 -2.79
N PRO A 104 -2.02 -29.32 -2.51
CA PRO A 104 -1.77 -30.38 -3.48
C PRO A 104 -3.08 -30.97 -4.04
N ARG A 105 -3.00 -31.60 -5.23
CA ARG A 105 -4.16 -32.18 -5.94
C ARG A 105 -5.19 -31.15 -6.45
N SER A 106 -4.72 -29.95 -6.82
CA SER A 106 -5.56 -28.90 -7.41
C SER A 106 -6.69 -28.40 -6.51
N VAL A 107 -6.54 -28.53 -5.19
CA VAL A 107 -7.50 -28.04 -4.21
C VAL A 107 -7.13 -26.61 -3.79
N ARG A 108 -8.07 -25.67 -3.87
CA ARG A 108 -7.87 -24.29 -3.42
C ARG A 108 -8.78 -24.00 -2.24
N LEU A 109 -8.20 -23.80 -1.06
CA LEU A 109 -8.94 -23.39 0.13
C LEU A 109 -9.10 -21.87 0.13
N ARG A 110 -10.32 -21.39 0.38
CA ARG A 110 -10.64 -19.96 0.47
C ARG A 110 -11.35 -19.66 1.78
N ALA A 111 -10.93 -18.60 2.44
CA ALA A 111 -11.55 -18.07 3.64
C ALA A 111 -11.94 -16.60 3.40
N SER A 112 -13.11 -16.21 3.90
CA SER A 112 -13.63 -14.84 3.81
C SER A 112 -14.25 -14.47 5.14
N HIS A 113 -13.80 -13.36 5.73
CA HIS A 113 -14.35 -12.83 6.97
C HIS A 113 -14.78 -11.38 6.75
N ASN A 114 -15.98 -11.04 7.19
CA ASN A 114 -16.55 -9.71 7.04
C ASN A 114 -16.95 -9.18 8.41
N THR A 115 -16.35 -8.06 8.83
CA THR A 115 -16.59 -7.46 10.13
C THR A 115 -17.77 -6.49 10.15
N LYS A 116 -18.61 -6.44 9.09
CA LYS A 116 -19.84 -5.64 9.09
C LYS A 116 -20.64 -5.93 10.36
N VAL A 117 -20.61 -4.99 11.29
CA VAL A 117 -21.51 -4.96 12.44
C VAL A 117 -22.89 -4.83 11.84
N ARG A 118 -23.73 -5.88 11.89
CA ARG A 118 -25.17 -5.69 11.71
C ARG A 118 -25.53 -4.63 12.74
N ARG A 119 -25.88 -3.41 12.30
CA ARG A 119 -26.71 -2.54 13.14
C ARG A 119 -27.85 -3.44 13.58
N ALA A 120 -27.95 -3.71 14.88
CA ALA A 120 -29.16 -4.30 15.41
C ALA A 120 -30.28 -3.38 14.90
N THR A 121 -31.09 -3.90 13.99
CA THR A 121 -32.38 -3.30 13.69
C THR A 121 -33.03 -3.14 15.03
N THR A 122 -33.25 -1.89 15.45
CA THR A 122 -34.00 -1.58 16.65
C THR A 122 -35.24 -2.48 16.64
N PRO A 123 -35.44 -3.39 17.60
CA PRO A 123 -36.75 -4.00 17.71
C PRO A 123 -37.71 -2.83 17.94
N GLU A 124 -38.66 -2.64 17.01
CA GLU A 124 -39.87 -1.90 17.33
C GLU A 124 -40.45 -2.61 18.55
N PHE A 125 -40.28 -1.99 19.71
CA PHE A 125 -41.08 -2.33 20.87
C PHE A 125 -42.48 -1.83 20.55
N TYR A 126 -43.33 -2.77 20.12
CA TYR A 126 -44.77 -2.63 20.22
C TYR A 126 -45.09 -2.35 21.69
N LEU A 127 -45.58 -1.16 22.00
CA LEU A 127 -46.19 -0.87 23.30
C LEU A 127 -47.71 -0.98 23.13
N PRO A 128 -48.36 -1.99 23.73
CA PRO A 128 -49.77 -1.90 24.04
C PRO A 128 -49.93 -1.43 25.49
N VAL A 129 -50.49 -0.23 25.69
CA VAL A 129 -51.49 0.04 26.74
C VAL A 129 -52.44 1.10 26.21
#